data_AF-A0A8H8M2W1-F1
#
_entry.id   AF-A0A8H8M2W1-F1
#
_cell.length_a   1.000
_cell.length_b   1.000
_cell.length_c   1.000
_cell.angle_alpha   90.00
_cell.angle_beta   90.00
_cell.angle_gamma   90.00
#
_symmetry.space_group_name_H-M   'P 1'
#
loop_
_entity.id
_entity.type
_entity.pdbx_description
1 polymer ?
#
loop_
_entity_poly.entity_id
_entity_poly.type
_entity_poly.pdbx_seq_one_letter_code
_entity_poly.pdbx_strand_id
1 'polypeptide(L)'
;MAHRVHDSDDNLSPTSPGEERELEVDYTSAGPEPQPGINGVPVRWYDADRTEPYTRIVPFAEKHDTSVEFFFKPLTLTALAIAMSILTYIAMSDDVLEEGRDKKRLGVYASLSAFFLFSMVQFRDGPFIRPHPAFWRVVLGVNLAYELALVFLLFQDLDSARTMMTYIDPNLGVPLPEKSYAEDCSLTAKNLWNAIDIFCLAHALGWFGKALILRDYWFCWILSIAFEFAEYSLQHQLPNFAECWWDHWVLDVLLCNWLGIYLGMQTCAYFEVKHFTWRSISSTKGMRRKAKRVLKQFTPHDWTEFHWEGTSSFTSYCAVFMLLATFLAAELNPFYLKSLLWMEPSHPIIVSRLAGVFLCALPAVRELYQYLSHPEKVVRMGQHAWLLLATIVTELLIIVKWSRGMFTEPFPTHIKFALSLGSALLVAYPTLKFGLPSVRRYLRRRDKAKRTTKVE
;
A
#
# COMPACT_ATOMS: atom_id res chain seq x y z
N MET A 1 -86.54 -0.06 31.74
CA MET A 1 -85.77 0.97 32.50
C MET A 1 -84.30 0.67 32.30
N ALA A 2 -83.43 1.50 31.73
CA ALA A 2 -83.58 2.80 31.08
C ALA A 2 -82.35 3.00 30.17
N HIS A 3 -82.57 3.58 28.99
CA HIS A 3 -81.57 4.15 28.09
C HIS A 3 -81.11 5.55 28.57
N ARG A 4 -79.87 5.96 28.23
CA ARG A 4 -79.43 7.32 27.78
C ARG A 4 -77.90 7.29 27.57
N VAL A 5 -77.29 7.58 26.40
CA VAL A 5 -77.24 8.77 25.51
C VAL A 5 -76.09 9.74 25.87
N HIS A 6 -75.15 9.82 24.91
CA HIS A 6 -74.36 10.93 24.32
C HIS A 6 -74.16 12.32 24.98
N ASP A 7 -73.02 12.91 24.56
CA ASP A 7 -72.60 14.34 24.46
C ASP A 7 -71.97 15.00 25.70
N SER A 8 -70.94 15.86 25.61
CA SER A 8 -70.37 16.68 24.52
C SER A 8 -68.96 17.22 24.88
N ASP A 9 -68.22 17.62 23.84
CA ASP A 9 -66.98 18.42 23.82
C ASP A 9 -67.01 19.72 24.65
N ASP A 10 -65.84 20.17 25.16
CA ASP A 10 -65.17 21.42 24.72
C ASP A 10 -63.92 21.83 25.55
N ASN A 11 -62.80 21.94 24.82
CA ASN A 11 -61.85 23.07 24.74
C ASN A 11 -60.63 23.33 25.69
N LEU A 12 -59.44 23.23 25.04
CA LEU A 12 -58.23 24.11 25.01
C LEU A 12 -57.10 23.93 26.09
N SER A 13 -56.00 23.18 25.84
CA SER A 13 -54.66 23.47 25.19
C SER A 13 -53.56 24.10 26.11
N PRO A 14 -52.23 24.04 25.84
CA PRO A 14 -51.39 23.07 25.12
C PRO A 14 -50.05 22.74 25.85
N THR A 15 -49.42 21.58 25.60
CA THR A 15 -47.94 21.46 25.62
C THR A 15 -47.52 20.45 24.54
N SER A 16 -46.75 20.92 23.55
CA SER A 16 -46.26 20.13 22.41
C SER A 16 -45.40 18.94 22.85
N PRO A 17 -45.62 17.73 22.32
CA PRO A 17 -44.54 16.80 22.07
C PRO A 17 -43.80 17.29 20.83
N GLY A 18 -42.60 17.83 21.01
CA GLY A 18 -41.70 18.14 19.91
C GLY A 18 -41.46 16.88 19.06
N GLU A 19 -41.59 17.05 17.76
CA GLU A 19 -41.29 16.05 16.74
C GLU A 19 -39.85 15.54 16.88
N GLU A 20 -39.67 14.31 17.34
CA GLU A 20 -38.54 13.48 16.94
C GLU A 20 -39.12 12.32 16.12
N ARG A 21 -39.43 12.61 14.86
CA ARG A 21 -39.61 11.56 13.85
C ARG A 21 -38.28 10.83 13.75
N GLU A 22 -38.22 9.63 14.33
CA GLU A 22 -37.18 8.65 14.03
C GLU A 22 -37.15 8.45 12.51
N LEU A 23 -36.16 9.05 11.86
CA LEU A 23 -35.78 8.69 10.49
C LEU A 23 -35.18 7.28 10.57
N GLU A 24 -36.01 6.26 10.43
CA GLU A 24 -35.58 4.97 9.89
C GLU A 24 -35.06 5.24 8.47
N VAL A 25 -33.76 5.46 8.35
CA VAL A 25 -33.08 5.53 7.05
C VAL A 25 -33.00 4.10 6.52
N ASP A 26 -33.86 3.79 5.56
CA ASP A 26 -33.79 2.57 4.76
C ASP A 26 -32.46 2.53 3.98
N TYR A 27 -31.56 1.64 4.40
CA TYR A 27 -30.23 1.45 3.82
C TYR A 27 -30.23 0.67 2.50
N THR A 28 -31.39 0.36 1.92
CA THR A 28 -31.48 -0.30 0.61
C THR A 28 -31.75 0.65 -0.56
N SER A 29 -31.97 1.95 -0.31
CA SER A 29 -32.18 2.94 -1.38
C SER A 29 -30.86 3.48 -1.96
N ALA A 30 -29.98 2.60 -2.43
CA ALA A 30 -29.19 2.97 -3.59
C ALA A 30 -30.20 3.02 -4.76
N GLY A 31 -30.61 4.22 -5.16
CA GLY A 31 -31.36 4.39 -6.41
C GLY A 31 -30.63 3.66 -7.55
N PRO A 32 -31.34 3.21 -8.60
CA PRO A 32 -30.70 2.47 -9.69
C PRO A 32 -29.47 3.23 -10.19
N GLU A 33 -28.31 2.56 -10.21
CA GLU A 33 -27.08 3.15 -10.76
C GLU A 33 -27.38 3.63 -12.19
N PRO A 34 -27.03 4.88 -12.54
CA PRO A 34 -27.26 5.38 -13.88
C PRO A 34 -26.49 4.51 -14.87
N GLN A 35 -27.20 3.82 -15.75
CA GLN A 35 -26.58 3.03 -16.81
C GLN A 35 -25.80 3.98 -17.73
N PRO A 36 -24.50 3.77 -17.95
CA PRO A 36 -23.74 4.60 -18.89
C PRO A 36 -24.28 4.40 -20.31
N GLY A 37 -24.88 5.44 -20.86
CA GLY A 37 -25.40 5.47 -22.22
C GLY A 37 -26.90 5.75 -22.28
N ILE A 38 -27.25 6.91 -22.83
CA ILE A 38 -28.61 7.16 -23.31
C ILE A 38 -28.83 6.16 -24.46
N ASN A 39 -29.65 5.12 -24.24
CA ASN A 39 -30.09 4.11 -25.22
C ASN A 39 -29.16 2.89 -25.46
N GLY A 40 -28.40 2.41 -24.46
CA GLY A 40 -27.72 1.10 -24.56
C GLY A 40 -26.48 1.06 -25.48
N VAL A 41 -25.96 2.23 -25.85
CA VAL A 41 -24.65 2.35 -26.50
C VAL A 41 -23.60 2.64 -25.42
N PRO A 42 -22.58 1.78 -25.23
CA PRO A 42 -21.54 2.03 -24.25
C PRO A 42 -20.77 3.30 -24.60
N VAL A 43 -20.81 4.29 -23.70
CA VAL A 43 -20.08 5.55 -23.84
C VAL A 43 -18.58 5.24 -23.74
N ARG A 44 -17.80 5.64 -24.76
CA ARG A 44 -16.34 5.50 -24.72
C ARG A 44 -15.80 6.52 -23.72
N TRP A 45 -14.72 6.18 -23.02
CA TRP A 45 -14.17 7.01 -21.94
C TRP A 45 -13.77 8.44 -22.34
N TYR A 46 -13.57 8.72 -23.64
CA TYR A 46 -13.31 10.07 -24.17
C TYR A 46 -14.57 10.82 -24.60
N ASP A 47 -15.72 10.15 -24.73
CA ASP A 47 -17.02 10.73 -25.07
C ASP A 47 -17.85 11.06 -23.82
N ALA A 48 -17.30 10.80 -22.62
CA ALA A 48 -17.98 11.08 -21.35
C ALA A 48 -18.01 12.59 -21.07
N ASP A 49 -19.21 13.14 -20.92
CA ASP A 49 -19.40 14.54 -20.57
C ASP A 49 -18.91 14.81 -19.14
N ARG A 50 -17.80 15.55 -19.03
CA ARG A 50 -17.13 15.87 -17.75
C ARG A 50 -17.92 16.85 -16.88
N THR A 51 -19.04 17.38 -17.34
CA THR A 51 -19.91 18.27 -16.57
C THR A 51 -20.93 17.50 -15.71
N GLU A 52 -21.23 16.26 -16.11
CA GLU A 52 -22.21 15.37 -15.48
C GLU A 52 -21.76 14.88 -14.08
N PRO A 53 -22.67 14.72 -13.12
CA PRO A 53 -22.32 14.32 -11.75
C PRO A 53 -21.73 12.90 -11.65
N TYR A 54 -22.01 12.00 -12.61
CA TYR A 54 -21.42 10.65 -12.63
C TYR A 54 -19.96 10.64 -13.13
N THR A 55 -19.51 11.69 -13.82
CA THR A 55 -18.11 11.87 -14.23
C THR A 55 -17.31 12.67 -13.21
N ARG A 56 -17.98 13.30 -12.23
CA ARG A 56 -17.32 13.92 -11.09
C ARG A 56 -16.77 12.81 -10.21
N ILE A 57 -15.43 12.71 -10.18
CA ILE A 57 -14.70 11.94 -9.18
C ILE A 57 -14.99 12.59 -7.83
N VAL A 58 -16.05 12.13 -7.16
CA VAL A 58 -16.24 12.45 -5.75
C VAL A 58 -15.04 11.82 -5.04
N PRO A 59 -14.16 12.59 -4.39
CA PRO A 59 -13.09 12.00 -3.59
C PRO A 59 -13.71 10.96 -2.66
N PHE A 60 -12.99 9.86 -2.43
CA PHE A 60 -13.38 8.79 -1.53
C PHE A 60 -13.91 9.39 -0.21
N ALA A 61 -15.22 9.53 -0.11
CA ALA A 61 -15.92 10.02 1.05
C ALA A 61 -16.82 8.88 1.47
N GLU A 62 -16.20 7.81 1.98
CA GLU A 62 -16.95 6.85 2.79
C GLU A 62 -17.62 7.66 3.92
N LYS A 63 -18.94 7.54 4.04
CA LYS A 63 -19.71 8.25 5.07
C LYS A 63 -19.11 7.93 6.45
N HIS A 64 -18.55 8.94 7.11
CA HIS A 64 -17.95 8.78 8.44
C HIS A 64 -19.00 8.36 9.47
N ASP A 65 -18.56 7.62 10.49
CA ASP A 65 -19.37 7.31 11.67
C ASP A 65 -19.76 8.63 12.38
N THR A 66 -21.06 8.93 12.42
CA THR A 66 -21.61 10.17 12.98
C THR A 66 -21.36 10.33 14.48
N SER A 67 -20.99 9.24 15.19
CA SER A 67 -20.72 9.29 16.63
C SER A 67 -19.40 9.97 17.03
N VAL A 68 -18.53 10.26 16.07
CA VAL A 68 -17.20 10.89 16.26
C VAL A 68 -16.94 12.03 15.27
N GLU A 69 -17.98 12.66 14.74
CA GLU A 69 -17.87 13.72 13.72
C GLU A 69 -16.92 14.87 14.12
N PHE A 70 -16.84 15.22 15.41
CA PHE A 70 -15.93 16.27 15.89
C PHE A 70 -14.44 15.91 15.70
N PHE A 71 -14.06 14.62 15.75
CA PHE A 71 -12.68 14.18 15.50
C PHE A 71 -12.29 14.37 14.02
N PHE A 72 -13.27 14.39 13.12
CA PHE A 72 -13.06 14.49 11.68
C PHE A 72 -13.25 15.91 11.14
N LYS A 73 -13.68 16.89 11.94
CA LYS A 73 -13.77 18.30 11.53
C LYS A 73 -12.37 18.95 11.57
N PRO A 74 -11.79 19.32 10.41
CA PRO A 74 -10.45 19.88 10.39
C PRO A 74 -10.46 21.34 10.83
N LEU A 75 -9.92 21.65 12.02
CA LEU A 75 -9.67 23.01 12.50
C LEU A 75 -8.37 23.57 11.89
N THR A 76 -8.31 23.69 10.56
CA THR A 76 -7.08 23.97 9.81
C THR A 76 -6.43 25.30 10.19
N LEU A 77 -7.22 26.38 10.31
CA LEU A 77 -6.74 27.71 10.70
C LEU A 77 -6.25 27.74 12.15
N THR A 78 -6.92 27.05 13.06
CA THR A 78 -6.51 26.96 14.46
C THR A 78 -5.21 26.17 14.60
N ALA A 79 -5.09 25.03 13.90
CA ALA A 79 -3.86 24.25 13.87
C ALA A 79 -2.68 25.06 13.29
N LEU A 80 -2.92 25.82 12.22
CA LEU A 80 -1.93 26.72 11.64
C LEU A 80 -1.49 27.81 12.64
N ALA A 81 -2.43 28.49 13.30
CA ALA A 81 -2.12 29.54 14.27
C ALA A 81 -1.29 29.02 15.45
N ILE A 82 -1.65 27.85 16.00
CA ILE A 82 -0.89 27.20 17.08
C ILE A 82 0.51 26.84 16.58
N ALA A 83 0.62 26.23 15.40
CA ALA A 83 1.91 25.82 14.85
C ALA A 83 2.83 27.00 14.55
N MET A 84 2.30 28.08 13.97
CA MET A 84 3.05 29.31 13.74
C MET A 84 3.49 29.95 15.06
N SER A 85 2.65 29.93 16.09
CA SER A 85 2.99 30.46 17.41
C SER A 85 4.12 29.66 18.07
N ILE A 86 4.04 28.32 18.03
CA ILE A 86 5.09 27.43 18.53
C ILE A 86 6.40 27.64 17.75
N LEU A 87 6.33 27.72 16.42
CA LEU A 87 7.50 27.95 15.58
C LEU A 87 8.16 29.31 15.90
N THR A 88 7.34 30.36 16.04
CA THR A 88 7.82 31.70 16.41
C THR A 88 8.48 31.68 17.78
N TYR A 89 7.86 31.04 18.76
CA TYR A 89 8.42 30.90 20.11
C TYR A 89 9.78 30.18 20.08
N ILE A 90 9.88 29.03 19.40
CA ILE A 90 11.13 28.27 19.29
C ILE A 90 12.21 29.07 18.53
N ALA A 91 11.82 29.76 17.46
CA ALA A 91 12.76 30.51 16.62
C ALA A 91 13.25 31.82 17.24
N MET A 92 12.52 32.38 18.20
CA MET A 92 12.82 33.68 18.83
C MET A 92 13.22 33.57 20.31
N SER A 93 13.18 32.38 20.91
CA SER A 93 13.58 32.18 22.31
C SER A 93 15.08 31.89 22.40
N ASP A 94 15.81 32.81 23.04
CA ASP A 94 17.24 32.66 23.30
C ASP A 94 17.56 31.46 24.20
N ASP A 95 16.62 31.06 25.08
CA ASP A 95 16.73 29.87 25.94
C ASP A 95 16.80 28.55 25.13
N VAL A 96 16.19 28.53 23.94
CA VAL A 96 16.18 27.36 23.04
C VAL A 96 17.31 27.43 22.02
N LEU A 97 17.67 28.64 21.59
CA LEU A 97 18.68 28.91 20.56
C LEU A 97 19.96 29.55 21.12
N GLU A 98 20.41 29.09 22.29
CA GLU A 98 21.67 29.52 22.91
C GLU A 98 22.82 29.57 21.87
N GLU A 99 23.58 30.65 21.92
CA GLU A 99 24.70 30.90 21.01
C GLU A 99 25.80 29.85 21.23
N GLY A 100 26.13 29.06 20.20
CA GLY A 100 27.16 28.01 20.25
C GLY A 100 26.66 26.55 20.25
N ARG A 101 25.35 26.27 20.35
CA ARG A 101 24.80 24.91 20.17
C ARG A 101 24.58 24.54 18.70
N ASP A 102 24.48 23.23 18.40
CA ASP A 102 24.20 22.72 17.05
C ASP A 102 22.73 22.97 16.63
N LYS A 103 22.48 24.16 16.08
CA LYS A 103 21.16 24.63 15.63
C LYS A 103 20.65 23.89 14.38
N LYS A 104 21.51 23.14 13.68
CA LYS A 104 21.18 22.48 12.40
C LYS A 104 20.16 21.36 12.58
N ARG A 105 20.35 20.52 13.60
CA ARG A 105 19.44 19.39 13.93
C ARG A 105 18.05 19.89 14.30
N LEU A 106 17.98 20.96 15.10
CA LEU A 106 16.71 21.57 15.50
C LEU A 106 15.95 22.14 14.29
N GLY A 107 16.66 22.81 13.36
CA GLY A 107 16.08 23.28 12.11
C GLY A 107 15.47 22.14 11.28
N VAL A 108 16.19 21.03 11.13
CA VAL A 108 15.69 19.83 10.42
C VAL A 108 14.42 19.27 11.10
N TYR A 109 14.41 19.12 12.42
CA TYR A 109 13.24 18.64 13.15
C TYR A 109 12.04 19.58 13.02
N ALA A 110 12.26 20.89 13.10
CA ALA A 110 11.21 21.89 12.91
C ALA A 110 10.62 21.84 11.50
N SER A 111 11.47 21.75 10.46
CA SER A 111 11.03 21.63 9.07
C SER A 111 10.23 20.35 8.81
N LEU A 112 10.72 19.19 9.29
CA LEU A 112 10.00 17.92 9.16
C LEU A 112 8.66 17.94 9.91
N SER A 113 8.63 18.50 11.12
CA SER A 113 7.41 18.63 11.92
C SER A 113 6.37 19.52 11.22
N ALA A 114 6.79 20.66 10.67
CA ALA A 114 5.92 21.54 9.90
C ALA A 114 5.39 20.85 8.64
N PHE A 115 6.24 20.09 7.94
CA PHE A 115 5.86 19.33 6.76
C PHE A 115 4.86 18.19 7.07
N PHE A 116 5.05 17.45 8.16
CA PHE A 116 4.10 16.40 8.57
C PHE A 116 2.79 16.97 9.09
N LEU A 117 2.81 18.12 9.79
CA LEU A 117 1.60 18.84 10.14
C LEU A 117 0.83 19.29 8.89
N PHE A 118 1.54 19.87 7.91
CA PHE A 118 0.93 20.24 6.63
C PHE A 118 0.32 19.01 5.94
N SER A 119 1.05 17.90 5.87
CA SER A 119 0.57 16.64 5.29
C SER A 119 -0.69 16.15 5.99
N MET A 120 -0.69 16.14 7.33
CA MET A 120 -1.82 15.74 8.16
C MET A 120 -3.09 16.56 7.86
N VAL A 121 -2.93 17.88 7.69
CA VAL A 121 -4.05 18.81 7.54
C VAL A 121 -4.55 18.87 6.09
N GLN A 122 -3.64 18.88 5.11
CA GLN A 122 -3.95 19.27 3.73
C GLN A 122 -4.01 18.09 2.75
N PHE A 123 -3.39 16.95 3.05
CA PHE A 123 -3.49 15.81 2.15
C PHE A 123 -4.90 15.26 2.12
N ARG A 124 -5.28 14.69 0.98
CA ARG A 124 -6.61 14.12 0.77
C ARG A 124 -6.72 12.79 1.51
N ASP A 125 -7.93 12.42 1.89
CA ASP A 125 -8.18 11.08 2.43
C ASP A 125 -8.05 10.01 1.35
N GLY A 126 -7.37 8.92 1.72
CA GLY A 126 -7.29 7.70 0.92
C GLY A 126 -8.39 6.70 1.30
N PRO A 127 -8.30 5.45 0.83
CA PRO A 127 -9.34 4.45 1.06
C PRO A 127 -9.36 3.87 2.49
N PHE A 128 -8.50 4.35 3.38
CA PHE A 128 -8.39 3.89 4.76
C PHE A 128 -8.79 5.01 5.73
N ILE A 129 -9.82 4.75 6.53
CA ILE A 129 -10.33 5.71 7.54
C ILE A 129 -9.75 5.43 8.93
N ARG A 130 -9.43 4.17 9.24
CA ARG A 130 -8.96 3.73 10.56
C ARG A 130 -7.46 3.41 10.54
N PRO A 131 -6.70 3.74 11.62
CA PRO A 131 -7.18 4.21 12.92
C PRO A 131 -7.68 5.66 12.92
N HIS A 132 -7.17 6.50 12.03
CA HIS A 132 -7.67 7.84 11.73
C HIS A 132 -7.20 8.30 10.34
N PRO A 133 -7.95 9.11 9.56
CA PRO A 133 -7.49 9.56 8.25
C PRO A 133 -6.21 10.40 8.32
N ALA A 134 -6.08 11.23 9.36
CA ALA A 134 -4.85 11.97 9.67
C ALA A 134 -3.59 11.08 9.74
N PHE A 135 -3.72 9.85 10.27
CA PHE A 135 -2.60 8.91 10.32
C PHE A 135 -2.15 8.53 8.91
N TRP A 136 -3.08 8.18 8.02
CA TRP A 136 -2.76 7.81 6.64
C TRP A 136 -2.22 8.98 5.81
N ARG A 137 -2.72 10.19 6.06
CA ARG A 137 -2.14 11.41 5.47
C ARG A 137 -0.70 11.65 5.92
N VAL A 138 -0.38 11.41 7.19
CA VAL A 138 1.00 11.47 7.69
C VAL A 138 1.85 10.35 7.08
N VAL A 139 1.34 9.12 6.94
CA VAL A 139 2.05 8.03 6.24
C VAL A 139 2.40 8.42 4.80
N LEU A 140 1.45 9.04 4.07
CA LEU A 140 1.71 9.59 2.74
C LEU A 140 2.78 10.69 2.78
N GLY A 141 2.73 11.57 3.78
CA GLY A 141 3.74 12.60 4.03
C GLY A 141 5.13 12.01 4.26
N VAL A 142 5.25 10.99 5.10
CA VAL A 142 6.52 10.27 5.35
C VAL A 142 7.07 9.69 4.04
N ASN A 143 6.22 9.07 3.22
CA ASN A 143 6.65 8.56 1.91
C ASN A 143 7.11 9.70 0.98
N LEU A 144 6.43 10.85 0.98
CA LEU A 144 6.83 11.99 0.15
C LEU A 144 8.16 12.59 0.63
N ALA A 145 8.38 12.71 1.94
CA ALA A 145 9.66 13.16 2.49
C ALA A 145 10.79 12.19 2.11
N TYR A 146 10.52 10.88 2.17
CA TYR A 146 11.45 9.85 1.73
C TYR A 146 11.75 9.95 0.23
N GLU A 147 10.73 10.13 -0.61
CA GLU A 147 10.89 10.35 -2.05
C GLU A 147 11.75 11.56 -2.36
N LEU A 148 11.52 12.70 -1.68
CA LEU A 148 12.34 13.89 -1.87
C LEU A 148 13.80 13.65 -1.47
N ALA A 149 14.05 12.89 -0.41
CA ALA A 149 15.39 12.49 0.00
C ALA A 149 16.06 11.56 -1.03
N LEU A 150 15.31 10.60 -1.60
CA LEU A 150 15.79 9.72 -2.67
C LEU A 150 16.10 10.50 -3.94
N VAL A 151 15.23 11.41 -4.37
CA VAL A 151 15.48 12.28 -5.52
C VAL A 151 16.75 13.09 -5.30
N PHE A 152 16.96 13.62 -4.09
CA PHE A 152 18.21 14.31 -3.76
C PHE A 152 19.43 13.36 -3.85
N LEU A 153 19.35 12.16 -3.27
CA LEU A 153 20.42 11.15 -3.31
C LEU A 153 20.73 10.67 -4.74
N LEU A 154 19.73 10.61 -5.62
CA LEU A 154 19.89 10.26 -7.02
C LEU A 154 20.86 11.20 -7.75
N PHE A 155 21.00 12.46 -7.31
CA PHE A 155 21.98 13.40 -7.87
C PHE A 155 23.37 13.29 -7.24
N GLN A 156 23.52 12.61 -6.10
CA GLN A 156 24.82 12.40 -5.44
C GLN A 156 25.58 11.22 -6.05
N ASP A 157 26.92 11.29 -6.04
CA ASP A 157 27.78 10.12 -6.21
C ASP A 157 27.75 9.23 -4.96
N LEU A 158 28.22 7.98 -5.12
CA LEU A 158 28.13 6.98 -4.05
C LEU A 158 28.97 7.35 -2.83
N ASP A 159 30.16 7.92 -3.03
CA ASP A 159 31.08 8.27 -1.93
C ASP A 159 30.59 9.50 -1.15
N SER A 160 30.04 10.49 -1.86
CA SER A 160 29.30 11.60 -1.24
C SER A 160 28.09 11.08 -0.47
N ALA A 161 27.30 10.16 -1.03
CA ALA A 161 26.15 9.58 -0.33
C ALA A 161 26.55 8.84 0.95
N ARG A 162 27.63 8.04 0.92
CA ARG A 162 28.19 7.38 2.12
C ARG A 162 28.63 8.40 3.17
N THR A 163 29.34 9.45 2.75
CA THR A 163 29.72 10.56 3.63
C THR A 163 28.48 11.23 4.24
N MET A 164 27.42 11.41 3.45
CA MET A 164 26.20 12.01 3.96
C MET A 164 25.48 11.14 4.98
N MET A 165 25.53 9.82 4.84
CA MET A 165 24.96 8.91 5.83
C MET A 165 25.62 9.07 7.22
N THR A 166 26.87 9.52 7.30
CA THR A 166 27.55 9.75 8.59
C THR A 166 26.97 10.93 9.38
N TYR A 167 26.24 11.83 8.73
CA TYR A 167 25.49 12.90 9.41
C TYR A 167 24.24 12.38 10.13
N ILE A 168 23.71 11.24 9.69
CA ILE A 168 22.55 10.57 10.29
C ILE A 168 23.03 9.67 11.43
N ASP A 169 23.99 8.79 11.15
CA ASP A 169 24.63 7.93 12.14
C ASP A 169 26.16 7.99 11.96
N PRO A 170 26.92 8.52 12.94
CA PRO A 170 28.38 8.61 12.89
C PRO A 170 29.11 7.27 12.70
N ASN A 171 28.45 6.13 12.96
CA ASN A 171 29.04 4.80 12.79
C ASN A 171 29.01 4.28 11.34
N LEU A 172 28.30 4.97 10.43
CA LEU A 172 28.24 4.61 9.02
C LEU A 172 29.48 5.10 8.25
N GLY A 173 29.60 4.70 6.98
CA GLY A 173 30.73 5.07 6.13
C GLY A 173 31.95 4.15 6.25
N VAL A 174 31.79 3.00 6.93
CA VAL A 174 32.81 1.96 7.05
C VAL A 174 32.36 0.72 6.29
N PRO A 175 33.20 0.11 5.43
CA PRO A 175 32.85 -1.12 4.73
C PRO A 175 32.61 -2.27 5.72
N LEU A 176 31.52 -3.01 5.50
CA LEU A 176 31.15 -4.17 6.30
C LEU A 176 31.74 -5.45 5.71
N PRO A 177 32.12 -6.44 6.54
CA PRO A 177 32.52 -7.75 6.04
C PRO A 177 31.33 -8.42 5.33
N GLU A 178 31.57 -8.94 4.14
CA GLU A 178 30.57 -9.74 3.42
C GLU A 178 30.31 -11.05 4.19
N LYS A 179 29.03 -11.38 4.40
CA LYS A 179 28.61 -12.61 5.07
C LYS A 179 27.94 -13.52 4.04
N SER A 180 28.45 -14.74 3.92
CA SER A 180 27.81 -15.84 3.22
C SER A 180 27.17 -16.77 4.25
N TYR A 181 25.93 -17.19 4.03
CA TYR A 181 25.24 -18.15 4.91
C TYR A 181 25.38 -19.59 4.41
N ALA A 182 25.92 -19.79 3.19
CA ALA A 182 26.13 -21.08 2.56
C ALA A 182 27.52 -21.71 2.81
N GLU A 183 28.20 -21.41 3.93
CA GLU A 183 29.54 -21.94 4.21
C GLU A 183 29.55 -23.46 4.51
N ASP A 184 28.56 -23.96 5.26
CA ASP A 184 28.38 -25.39 5.54
C ASP A 184 26.90 -25.80 5.47
N CYS A 185 26.53 -26.41 4.35
CA CYS A 185 25.16 -26.87 4.09
C CYS A 185 24.88 -28.32 4.51
N SER A 186 25.75 -28.93 5.32
CA SER A 186 25.48 -30.27 5.85
C SER A 186 24.28 -30.27 6.80
N LEU A 187 23.39 -31.25 6.63
CA LEU A 187 22.17 -31.41 7.43
C LEU A 187 22.50 -31.99 8.82
N THR A 188 23.17 -31.19 9.66
CA THR A 188 23.43 -31.50 11.06
C THR A 188 22.48 -30.74 11.97
N ALA A 189 22.16 -31.29 13.15
CA ALA A 189 21.28 -30.63 14.11
C ALA A 189 21.80 -29.25 14.54
N LYS A 190 23.14 -29.08 14.58
CA LYS A 190 23.78 -27.81 14.90
C LYS A 190 23.55 -26.77 13.80
N ASN A 191 23.74 -27.14 12.54
CA ASN A 191 23.55 -26.22 11.42
C ASN A 191 22.09 -25.82 11.28
N LEU A 192 21.16 -26.76 11.45
CA LEU A 192 19.73 -26.45 11.44
C LEU A 192 19.34 -25.54 12.61
N TRP A 193 19.87 -25.77 13.82
CA TRP A 193 19.60 -24.89 14.96
C TRP A 193 20.16 -23.47 14.76
N ASN A 194 21.32 -23.36 14.15
CA ASN A 194 21.94 -22.06 13.85
C ASN A 194 21.20 -21.29 12.74
N ALA A 195 20.54 -21.98 11.81
CA ALA A 195 19.72 -21.36 10.77
C ALA A 195 18.36 -20.88 11.28
N ILE A 196 17.84 -21.45 12.38
CA ILE A 196 16.62 -20.95 13.02
C ILE A 196 16.95 -19.71 13.86
N ASP A 197 17.01 -18.56 13.20
CA ASP A 197 17.38 -17.29 13.82
C ASP A 197 16.32 -16.20 13.63
N ILE A 198 16.72 -14.93 13.76
CA ILE A 198 15.84 -13.78 13.59
C ILE A 198 15.29 -13.66 12.15
N PHE A 199 15.99 -14.18 11.13
CA PHE A 199 15.56 -14.14 9.74
C PHE A 199 14.36 -15.06 9.50
N CYS A 200 14.29 -16.22 10.17
CA CYS A 200 13.08 -17.05 10.17
C CYS A 200 11.83 -16.27 10.63
N LEU A 201 11.97 -15.50 11.73
CA LEU A 201 10.88 -14.66 12.22
C LEU A 201 10.59 -13.51 11.25
N ALA A 202 11.61 -12.89 10.66
CA ALA A 202 11.46 -11.83 9.68
C ALA A 202 10.74 -12.31 8.41
N HIS A 203 11.04 -13.52 7.93
CA HIS A 203 10.35 -14.16 6.81
C HIS A 203 8.88 -14.41 7.16
N ALA A 204 8.59 -15.09 8.27
CA ALA A 204 7.21 -15.35 8.68
C ALA A 204 6.38 -14.06 8.86
N LEU A 205 6.93 -13.04 9.53
CA LEU A 205 6.26 -11.74 9.73
C LEU A 205 6.15 -10.94 8.42
N GLY A 206 7.16 -11.00 7.56
CA GLY A 206 7.18 -10.34 6.27
C GLY A 206 6.10 -10.90 5.35
N TRP A 207 5.96 -12.22 5.28
CA TRP A 207 4.93 -12.90 4.49
C TRP A 207 3.53 -12.73 5.07
N PHE A 208 3.41 -12.69 6.40
CA PHE A 208 2.17 -12.27 7.05
C PHE A 208 1.77 -10.86 6.60
N GLY A 209 2.69 -9.90 6.62
CA GLY A 209 2.43 -8.53 6.16
C GLY A 209 2.04 -8.46 4.69
N LYS A 210 2.75 -9.17 3.81
CA LYS A 210 2.42 -9.24 2.37
C LYS A 210 1.04 -9.81 2.12
N ALA A 211 0.64 -10.86 2.83
CA ALA A 211 -0.69 -11.44 2.72
C ALA A 211 -1.79 -10.43 3.11
N LEU A 212 -1.55 -9.56 4.11
CA LEU A 212 -2.49 -8.48 4.45
C LEU A 212 -2.59 -7.40 3.38
N ILE A 213 -1.51 -7.17 2.62
CA ILE A 213 -1.49 -6.19 1.53
C ILE A 213 -2.15 -6.75 0.26
N LEU A 214 -1.72 -7.92 -0.20
CA LEU A 214 -2.16 -8.51 -1.48
C LEU A 214 -3.51 -9.21 -1.39
N ARG A 215 -3.85 -9.74 -0.22
CA ARG A 215 -5.12 -10.43 0.08
C ARG A 215 -5.47 -11.56 -0.89
N ASP A 216 -4.46 -12.16 -1.50
CA ASP A 216 -4.60 -13.25 -2.45
C ASP A 216 -3.52 -14.31 -2.16
N TYR A 217 -3.98 -15.54 -1.89
CA TYR A 217 -3.12 -16.65 -1.50
C TYR A 217 -2.15 -17.04 -2.62
N TRP A 218 -2.62 -17.09 -3.86
CA TRP A 218 -1.82 -17.52 -5.00
C TRP A 218 -0.76 -16.49 -5.37
N PHE A 219 -1.10 -15.20 -5.32
CA PHE A 219 -0.12 -14.14 -5.58
C PHE A 219 0.99 -14.13 -4.54
N CYS A 220 0.67 -14.39 -3.27
CA CYS A 220 1.69 -14.53 -2.24
C CYS A 220 2.63 -15.71 -2.52
N TRP A 221 2.10 -16.87 -2.91
CA TRP A 221 2.93 -18.02 -3.29
C TRP A 221 3.82 -17.75 -4.51
N ILE A 222 3.26 -17.11 -5.55
CA ILE A 222 4.01 -16.74 -6.74
C ILE A 222 5.17 -15.81 -6.37
N LEU A 223 4.92 -14.79 -5.54
CA LEU A 223 5.98 -13.91 -5.06
C LEU A 223 7.00 -14.63 -4.19
N SER A 224 6.57 -15.55 -3.32
CA SER A 224 7.49 -16.28 -2.44
C SER A 224 8.49 -17.08 -3.23
N ILE A 225 8.01 -17.84 -4.20
CA ILE A 225 8.88 -18.61 -5.10
C ILE A 225 9.71 -17.67 -5.99
N ALA A 226 9.13 -16.56 -6.48
CA ALA A 226 9.85 -15.61 -7.32
C ALA A 226 10.99 -14.89 -6.57
N PHE A 227 10.82 -14.65 -5.26
CA PHE A 227 11.85 -14.05 -4.42
C PHE A 227 13.05 -14.99 -4.26
N GLU A 228 12.84 -16.28 -3.94
CA GLU A 228 13.92 -17.27 -3.91
C GLU A 228 14.67 -17.37 -5.24
N PHE A 229 13.94 -17.36 -6.37
CA PHE A 229 14.57 -17.36 -7.68
C PHE A 229 15.39 -16.09 -7.92
N ALA A 230 14.97 -14.94 -7.40
CA ALA A 230 15.73 -13.71 -7.47
C ALA A 230 17.02 -13.80 -6.65
N GLU A 231 16.97 -14.35 -5.44
CA GLU A 231 18.15 -14.56 -4.60
C GLU A 231 19.17 -15.50 -5.26
N TYR A 232 18.72 -16.68 -5.73
CA TYR A 232 19.57 -17.57 -6.52
C TYR A 232 20.17 -16.89 -7.75
N SER A 233 19.39 -16.05 -8.42
CA SER A 233 19.85 -15.34 -9.61
C SER A 233 20.89 -14.27 -9.29
N LEU A 234 20.86 -13.70 -8.08
CA LEU A 234 21.64 -12.52 -7.69
C LEU A 234 22.74 -12.81 -6.66
N GLN A 235 22.86 -14.03 -6.15
CA GLN A 235 23.91 -14.43 -5.19
C GLN A 235 25.35 -14.20 -5.67
N HIS A 236 25.58 -14.19 -6.98
CA HIS A 236 26.89 -13.85 -7.56
C HIS A 236 27.23 -12.36 -7.46
N GLN A 237 26.25 -11.49 -7.24
CA GLN A 237 26.44 -10.05 -7.00
C GLN A 237 26.50 -9.73 -5.51
N LEU A 238 25.63 -10.37 -4.72
CA LEU A 238 25.52 -10.15 -3.28
C LEU A 238 25.70 -11.50 -2.55
N PRO A 239 26.84 -11.72 -1.89
CA PRO A 239 27.09 -12.96 -1.12
C PRO A 239 26.07 -13.23 -0.02
N ASN A 240 25.39 -12.18 0.46
CA ASN A 240 24.29 -12.30 1.41
C ASN A 240 23.13 -13.18 0.92
N PHE A 241 22.92 -13.32 -0.40
CA PHE A 241 21.88 -14.19 -0.96
C PHE A 241 22.36 -15.64 -1.14
N ALA A 242 23.61 -15.94 -0.82
CA ALA A 242 24.11 -17.31 -0.86
C ALA A 242 23.72 -18.03 0.43
N GLU A 243 22.63 -18.78 0.37
CA GLU A 243 22.13 -19.61 1.45
C GLU A 243 22.06 -21.09 1.02
N CYS A 244 21.86 -21.98 1.98
CA CYS A 244 21.81 -23.41 1.69
C CYS A 244 20.54 -23.77 0.92
N TRP A 245 20.59 -24.81 0.08
CA TRP A 245 19.42 -25.21 -0.72
C TRP A 245 18.19 -25.56 0.14
N TRP A 246 18.42 -26.13 1.33
CA TRP A 246 17.36 -26.47 2.28
C TRP A 246 16.88 -25.24 3.05
N ASP A 247 17.68 -24.18 3.14
CA ASP A 247 17.30 -22.91 3.74
C ASP A 247 16.25 -22.25 2.84
N HIS A 248 16.63 -21.93 1.60
CA HIS A 248 15.75 -21.40 0.55
C HIS A 248 14.42 -22.17 0.40
N TRP A 249 14.49 -23.48 0.12
CA TRP A 249 13.28 -24.21 -0.27
C TRP A 249 12.49 -24.76 0.91
N VAL A 250 13.16 -25.23 1.97
CA VAL A 250 12.47 -25.88 3.08
C VAL A 250 12.19 -24.88 4.19
N LEU A 251 13.20 -24.18 4.69
CA LEU A 251 13.03 -23.27 5.82
C LEU A 251 12.27 -22.01 5.42
N ASP A 252 12.63 -21.40 4.30
CA ASP A 252 12.00 -20.16 3.85
C ASP A 252 10.68 -20.42 3.15
N VAL A 253 10.67 -21.01 1.95
CA VAL A 253 9.41 -21.19 1.20
C VAL A 253 8.38 -22.04 1.93
N LEU A 254 8.75 -23.26 2.33
CA LEU A 254 7.78 -24.24 2.82
C LEU A 254 7.38 -24.03 4.29
N LEU A 255 8.26 -23.46 5.13
CA LEU A 255 7.97 -23.26 6.55
C LEU A 255 7.65 -21.80 6.86
N CYS A 256 8.63 -20.89 6.81
CA CYS A 256 8.46 -19.51 7.26
C CYS A 256 7.49 -18.71 6.39
N ASN A 257 7.70 -18.72 5.07
CA ASN A 257 6.88 -17.99 4.10
C ASN A 257 5.46 -18.54 4.10
N TRP A 258 5.30 -19.87 3.99
CA TRP A 258 3.99 -20.51 4.05
C TRP A 258 3.25 -20.21 5.36
N LEU A 259 3.92 -20.29 6.52
CA LEU A 259 3.31 -19.98 7.82
C LEU A 259 2.82 -18.53 7.85
N GLY A 260 3.63 -17.59 7.39
CA GLY A 260 3.26 -16.18 7.27
C GLY A 260 2.05 -15.98 6.37
N ILE A 261 2.06 -16.57 5.17
CA ILE A 261 0.95 -16.52 4.22
C ILE A 261 -0.32 -17.10 4.85
N TYR A 262 -0.24 -18.28 5.45
CA TYR A 262 -1.38 -18.95 6.06
C TYR A 262 -2.02 -18.10 7.17
N LEU A 263 -1.21 -17.60 8.12
CA LEU A 263 -1.69 -16.75 9.21
C LEU A 263 -2.24 -15.41 8.69
N GLY A 264 -1.63 -14.85 7.65
CA GLY A 264 -2.08 -13.62 7.01
C GLY A 264 -3.44 -13.80 6.34
N MET A 265 -3.61 -14.87 5.56
CA MET A 265 -4.89 -15.19 4.90
C MET A 265 -5.99 -15.51 5.92
N GLN A 266 -5.67 -16.21 7.01
CA GLN A 266 -6.62 -16.45 8.09
C GLN A 266 -7.06 -15.14 8.76
N THR A 267 -6.13 -14.18 8.88
CA THR A 267 -6.44 -12.84 9.40
C THR A 267 -7.32 -12.05 8.43
N CYS A 268 -7.06 -12.14 7.13
CA CYS A 268 -7.93 -11.56 6.10
C CYS A 268 -9.36 -12.12 6.18
N ALA A 269 -9.52 -13.44 6.21
CA ALA A 269 -10.82 -14.10 6.34
C ALA A 269 -11.54 -13.72 7.64
N TYR A 270 -10.80 -13.58 8.75
CA TYR A 270 -11.37 -13.11 10.02
C TYR A 270 -11.94 -11.69 9.92
N PHE A 271 -11.26 -10.78 9.20
CA PHE A 271 -11.74 -9.41 9.05
C PHE A 271 -12.87 -9.26 8.03
N GLU A 272 -12.90 -10.09 6.99
CA GLU A 272 -13.96 -10.10 5.98
C GLU A 272 -15.33 -10.50 6.60
N VAL A 273 -15.37 -11.55 7.43
CA VAL A 273 -16.61 -12.08 8.03
C VAL A 273 -17.17 -11.17 9.14
N LYS A 274 -16.43 -10.16 9.59
CA LYS A 274 -16.79 -9.35 10.75
C LYS A 274 -17.76 -8.22 10.40
N HIS A 275 -19.05 -8.47 10.55
CA HIS A 275 -20.08 -7.43 10.44
C HIS A 275 -19.95 -6.34 11.53
N PHE A 276 -20.03 -5.07 11.13
CA PHE A 276 -19.93 -3.92 12.03
C PHE A 276 -21.28 -3.56 12.65
N THR A 277 -21.30 -3.29 13.96
CA THR A 277 -22.49 -2.87 14.70
C THR A 277 -22.51 -1.35 14.88
N TRP A 278 -23.46 -0.66 14.23
CA TRP A 278 -23.64 0.80 14.21
C TRP A 278 -24.34 1.39 15.46
N ARG A 279 -23.95 1.00 16.69
CA ARG A 279 -24.50 1.66 17.91
C ARG A 279 -23.62 2.84 18.32
N SER A 280 -24.10 3.95 18.87
CA SER A 280 -23.18 5.00 19.37
C SER A 280 -22.30 4.56 20.57
N ILE A 281 -21.12 5.15 20.77
CA ILE A 281 -20.33 5.00 22.01
C ILE A 281 -21.13 5.46 23.22
N SER A 282 -21.97 6.50 23.06
CA SER A 282 -22.82 7.04 24.13
C SER A 282 -23.86 6.02 24.61
N SER A 283 -24.35 5.15 23.73
CA SER A 283 -25.33 4.11 24.07
C SER A 283 -24.71 2.85 24.71
N THR A 284 -23.38 2.77 24.81
CA THR A 284 -22.68 1.62 25.40
C THR A 284 -22.44 1.82 26.90
N LYS A 285 -23.20 1.11 27.75
CA LYS A 285 -23.02 1.12 29.22
C LYS A 285 -21.83 0.23 29.66
N GLY A 286 -20.95 0.77 30.51
CA GLY A 286 -19.83 0.06 31.16
C GLY A 286 -18.43 0.33 30.60
N MET A 287 -17.47 0.65 31.47
CA MET A 287 -16.09 1.06 31.13
C MET A 287 -15.33 -0.01 30.32
N ARG A 288 -15.43 -1.30 30.68
CA ARG A 288 -14.80 -2.41 29.96
C ARG A 288 -15.35 -2.56 28.52
N ARG A 289 -16.65 -2.33 28.33
CA ARG A 289 -17.30 -2.40 27.01
C ARG A 289 -16.92 -1.20 26.14
N LYS A 290 -16.82 -0.01 26.75
CA LYS A 290 -16.25 1.19 26.09
C LYS A 290 -14.79 0.98 25.68
N ALA A 291 -13.93 0.47 26.57
CA ALA A 291 -12.53 0.18 26.26
C ALA A 291 -12.38 -0.85 25.13
N LYS A 292 -13.12 -1.98 25.20
CA LYS A 292 -13.14 -2.98 24.11
C LYS A 292 -13.60 -2.38 22.78
N ARG A 293 -14.47 -1.38 22.81
CA ARG A 293 -14.95 -0.68 21.61
C ARG A 293 -13.91 0.29 21.05
N VAL A 294 -13.21 1.03 21.90
CA VAL A 294 -12.07 1.88 21.50
C VAL A 294 -10.98 1.00 20.86
N LEU A 295 -10.66 -0.15 21.46
CA LEU A 295 -9.74 -1.12 20.85
C LEU A 295 -10.22 -1.63 19.49
N LYS A 296 -11.53 -1.84 19.30
CA LYS A 296 -12.10 -2.21 18.00
C LYS A 296 -12.01 -1.09 16.95
N GLN A 297 -11.85 0.17 17.34
CA GLN A 297 -11.65 1.29 16.41
C GLN A 297 -10.31 1.19 15.66
N PHE A 298 -9.34 0.44 16.20
CA PHE A 298 -8.08 0.16 15.54
C PHE A 298 -8.16 -1.03 14.56
N THR A 299 -9.32 -1.69 14.47
CA THR A 299 -9.55 -2.70 13.42
C THR A 299 -10.07 -2.03 12.14
N PRO A 300 -9.72 -2.57 10.95
CA PRO A 300 -10.13 -1.98 9.66
C PRO A 300 -11.62 -1.65 9.61
N HIS A 301 -12.00 -0.58 8.89
CA HIS A 301 -13.40 -0.19 8.71
C HIS A 301 -14.13 -1.15 7.79
N ASP A 302 -13.43 -1.60 6.76
CA ASP A 302 -13.90 -2.51 5.73
C ASP A 302 -12.69 -3.31 5.24
N TRP A 303 -12.92 -4.59 4.94
CA TRP A 303 -11.87 -5.53 4.53
C TRP A 303 -12.35 -6.37 3.35
N THR A 304 -12.22 -5.79 2.16
CA THR A 304 -12.55 -6.43 0.89
C THR A 304 -11.51 -7.46 0.47
N GLU A 305 -11.97 -8.63 0.03
CA GLU A 305 -11.16 -9.57 -0.76
C GLU A 305 -10.81 -8.95 -2.12
N PHE A 306 -9.63 -9.27 -2.66
CA PHE A 306 -9.19 -8.77 -3.97
C PHE A 306 -9.27 -9.88 -5.02
N HIS A 307 -10.13 -9.71 -6.01
CA HIS A 307 -10.22 -10.59 -7.17
C HIS A 307 -9.52 -9.94 -8.36
N TRP A 308 -8.21 -10.15 -8.48
CA TRP A 308 -7.37 -9.46 -9.46
C TRP A 308 -7.65 -9.82 -10.92
N GLU A 309 -8.38 -10.91 -11.18
CA GLU A 309 -8.68 -11.44 -12.52
C GLU A 309 -7.47 -11.36 -13.49
N GLY A 310 -6.27 -11.70 -13.01
CA GLY A 310 -5.00 -11.41 -13.68
C GLY A 310 -4.81 -12.04 -15.07
N THR A 311 -5.76 -12.83 -15.54
CA THR A 311 -5.73 -13.42 -16.87
C THR A 311 -7.02 -13.24 -17.67
N SER A 312 -7.94 -12.36 -17.24
CA SER A 312 -9.19 -12.07 -17.95
C SER A 312 -8.95 -11.23 -19.21
N SER A 313 -8.06 -10.23 -19.12
CA SER A 313 -7.65 -9.38 -20.23
C SER A 313 -6.13 -9.20 -20.29
N PHE A 314 -5.61 -8.77 -21.44
CA PHE A 314 -4.19 -8.43 -21.57
C PHE A 314 -3.78 -7.28 -20.63
N THR A 315 -4.66 -6.30 -20.45
CA THR A 315 -4.43 -5.18 -19.51
C THR A 315 -4.34 -5.69 -18.07
N SER A 316 -5.26 -6.56 -17.65
CA SER A 316 -5.25 -7.16 -16.31
C SER A 316 -3.98 -7.98 -16.09
N TYR A 317 -3.54 -8.73 -17.10
CA TYR A 317 -2.28 -9.49 -17.06
C TYR A 317 -1.07 -8.58 -16.87
N CYS A 318 -0.94 -7.54 -17.70
CA CYS A 318 0.15 -6.57 -17.56
C CYS A 318 0.12 -5.86 -16.21
N ALA A 319 -1.07 -5.51 -15.72
CA ALA A 319 -1.21 -4.82 -14.44
C ALA A 319 -0.80 -5.71 -13.25
N VAL A 320 -1.21 -6.98 -13.24
CA VAL A 320 -0.77 -7.96 -12.24
C VAL A 320 0.73 -8.20 -12.35
N PHE A 321 1.27 -8.38 -13.56
CA PHE A 321 2.71 -8.54 -13.75
C PHE A 321 3.49 -7.34 -13.18
N MET A 322 3.06 -6.12 -13.48
CA MET A 322 3.67 -4.90 -12.95
C MET A 322 3.55 -4.81 -11.42
N LEU A 323 2.40 -5.17 -10.84
CA LEU A 323 2.22 -5.25 -9.39
C LEU A 323 3.24 -6.20 -8.76
N LEU A 324 3.35 -7.44 -9.27
CA LEU A 324 4.28 -8.44 -8.73
C LEU A 324 5.74 -8.01 -8.93
N ALA A 325 6.07 -7.41 -10.08
CA ALA A 325 7.42 -6.88 -10.34
C ALA A 325 7.78 -5.71 -9.41
N THR A 326 6.84 -4.80 -9.14
CA THR A 326 7.06 -3.70 -8.17
C THR A 326 7.22 -4.22 -6.75
N PHE A 327 6.47 -5.26 -6.35
CA PHE A 327 6.70 -5.94 -5.07
C PHE A 327 8.12 -6.50 -5.00
N LEU A 328 8.51 -7.30 -5.99
CA LEU A 328 9.84 -7.91 -6.03
C LEU A 328 10.96 -6.85 -6.00
N ALA A 329 10.81 -5.76 -6.74
CA ALA A 329 11.74 -4.63 -6.70
C ALA A 329 11.78 -3.98 -5.30
N ALA A 330 10.62 -3.76 -4.67
CA ALA A 330 10.55 -3.21 -3.33
C ALA A 330 11.27 -4.10 -2.29
N GLU A 331 11.32 -5.40 -2.51
CA GLU A 331 12.03 -6.35 -1.63
C GLU A 331 13.52 -6.40 -1.90
N LEU A 332 13.94 -6.37 -3.16
CA LEU A 332 15.35 -6.45 -3.54
C LEU A 332 16.10 -5.13 -3.29
N ASN A 333 15.45 -3.99 -3.48
CA ASN A 333 16.04 -2.66 -3.30
C ASN A 333 16.79 -2.48 -1.95
N PRO A 334 16.24 -2.83 -0.78
CA PRO A 334 16.94 -2.66 0.49
C PRO A 334 18.23 -3.49 0.59
N PHE A 335 18.32 -4.67 -0.06
CA PHE A 335 19.55 -5.48 -0.06
C PHE A 335 20.68 -4.81 -0.84
N TYR A 336 20.35 -4.18 -1.97
CA TYR A 336 21.33 -3.40 -2.73
C TYR A 336 21.68 -2.10 -2.04
N LEU A 337 20.68 -1.34 -1.56
CA LEU A 337 20.93 -0.06 -0.88
C LEU A 337 21.78 -0.25 0.38
N LYS A 338 21.51 -1.29 1.20
CA LYS A 338 22.34 -1.58 2.37
C LYS A 338 23.77 -1.95 1.98
N SER A 339 23.97 -2.71 0.90
CA SER A 339 25.30 -3.11 0.44
C SER A 339 26.09 -1.91 -0.09
N LEU A 340 25.46 -1.09 -0.95
CA LEU A 340 26.08 0.10 -1.52
C LEU A 340 26.44 1.15 -0.45
N LEU A 341 25.56 1.40 0.50
CA LEU A 341 25.73 2.39 1.56
C LEU A 341 26.43 1.86 2.82
N TRP A 342 26.86 0.60 2.83
CA TRP A 342 27.50 -0.07 3.97
C TRP A 342 26.67 -0.01 5.26
N MET A 343 25.40 -0.40 5.16
CA MET A 343 24.50 -0.53 6.31
C MET A 343 24.28 -2.00 6.67
N GLU A 344 24.26 -2.29 7.97
CA GLU A 344 23.89 -3.62 8.47
C GLU A 344 22.39 -3.89 8.25
N PRO A 345 21.98 -5.16 8.07
CA PRO A 345 20.57 -5.52 7.91
C PRO A 345 19.69 -5.09 9.11
N SER A 346 20.25 -5.10 10.31
CA SER A 346 19.60 -4.68 11.56
C SER A 346 19.54 -3.15 11.75
N HIS A 347 20.15 -2.38 10.85
CA HIS A 347 20.24 -0.93 11.02
C HIS A 347 18.83 -0.29 11.01
N PRO A 348 18.53 0.66 11.91
CA PRO A 348 17.19 1.25 12.03
C PRO A 348 16.64 1.86 10.73
N ILE A 349 17.50 2.39 9.86
CA ILE A 349 17.07 2.90 8.54
C ILE A 349 16.46 1.79 7.68
N ILE A 350 17.07 0.60 7.66
CA ILE A 350 16.57 -0.53 6.88
C ILE A 350 15.25 -1.05 7.46
N VAL A 351 15.20 -1.22 8.78
CA VAL A 351 13.99 -1.69 9.49
C VAL A 351 12.84 -0.69 9.34
N SER A 352 13.11 0.61 9.50
CA SER A 352 12.11 1.66 9.32
C SER A 352 11.63 1.78 7.87
N ARG A 353 12.52 1.58 6.89
CA ARG A 353 12.14 1.52 5.46
C ARG A 353 11.21 0.32 5.20
N LEU A 354 11.52 -0.87 5.72
CA LEU A 354 10.65 -2.05 5.59
C LEU A 354 9.26 -1.80 6.18
N ALA A 355 9.19 -1.25 7.40
CA ALA A 355 7.93 -0.90 8.05
C ALA A 355 7.17 0.21 7.30
N GLY A 356 7.90 1.22 6.79
CA GLY A 356 7.34 2.33 6.02
C GLY A 356 6.73 1.87 4.70
N VAL A 357 7.43 1.03 3.94
CA VAL A 357 6.91 0.43 2.70
C VAL A 357 5.68 -0.43 3.00
N PHE A 358 5.68 -1.24 4.06
CA PHE A 358 4.50 -2.01 4.48
C PHE A 358 3.29 -1.11 4.74
N LEU A 359 3.47 -0.04 5.54
CA LEU A 359 2.39 0.90 5.84
C LEU A 359 1.88 1.64 4.60
N CYS A 360 2.77 2.02 3.69
CA CYS A 360 2.39 2.69 2.44
C CYS A 360 1.69 1.73 1.46
N ALA A 361 2.10 0.46 1.44
CA ALA A 361 1.58 -0.56 0.53
C ALA A 361 0.12 -0.93 0.83
N LEU A 362 -0.30 -0.90 2.09
CA LEU A 362 -1.69 -1.20 2.51
C LEU A 362 -2.75 -0.36 1.76
N PRO A 363 -2.73 0.99 1.82
CA PRO A 363 -3.64 1.81 1.02
C PRO A 363 -3.29 1.81 -0.48
N ALA A 364 -2.00 1.76 -0.85
CA ALA A 364 -1.57 1.78 -2.24
C ALA A 364 -2.13 0.61 -3.06
N VAL A 365 -2.04 -0.62 -2.55
CA VAL A 365 -2.55 -1.80 -3.26
C VAL A 365 -4.08 -1.80 -3.33
N ARG A 366 -4.76 -1.28 -2.29
CA ARG A 366 -6.22 -1.05 -2.35
C ARG A 366 -6.60 -0.03 -3.43
N GLU A 367 -5.89 1.10 -3.51
CA GLU A 367 -6.10 2.11 -4.56
C GLU A 367 -5.86 1.53 -5.95
N LEU A 368 -4.79 0.73 -6.12
CA LEU A 368 -4.48 0.07 -7.39
C LEU A 368 -5.55 -0.94 -7.78
N TYR A 369 -6.00 -1.78 -6.83
CA TYR A 369 -7.08 -2.74 -7.06
C TYR A 369 -8.35 -2.04 -7.54
N GLN A 370 -8.74 -0.94 -6.91
CA GLN A 370 -9.90 -0.14 -7.31
C GLN A 370 -9.73 0.48 -8.70
N TYR A 371 -8.54 1.02 -8.98
CA TYR A 371 -8.20 1.59 -10.29
C TYR A 371 -8.30 0.57 -11.43
N LEU A 372 -7.89 -0.68 -11.18
CA LEU A 372 -7.92 -1.75 -12.18
C LEU A 372 -9.29 -2.41 -12.32
N SER A 373 -10.03 -2.58 -11.22
CA SER A 373 -11.28 -3.34 -11.19
C SER A 373 -12.50 -2.48 -11.57
N HIS A 374 -12.46 -1.17 -11.32
CA HIS A 374 -13.58 -0.26 -11.56
C HIS A 374 -13.14 0.96 -12.40
N PRO A 375 -12.64 0.75 -13.63
CA PRO A 375 -12.11 1.82 -14.49
C PRO A 375 -13.16 2.90 -14.83
N GLU A 376 -14.45 2.57 -14.77
CA GLU A 376 -15.56 3.50 -14.97
C GLU A 376 -15.75 4.49 -13.82
N LYS A 377 -15.35 4.12 -12.59
CA LYS A 377 -15.46 4.97 -11.39
C LYS A 377 -14.13 5.66 -11.05
N VAL A 378 -13.00 5.02 -11.34
CA VAL A 378 -11.67 5.48 -10.91
C VAL A 378 -10.77 5.70 -12.13
N VAL A 379 -10.74 6.94 -12.63
CA VAL A 379 -9.98 7.29 -13.85
C VAL A 379 -8.50 7.60 -13.57
N ARG A 380 -8.14 7.91 -12.32
CA ARG A 380 -6.78 8.27 -11.91
C ARG A 380 -6.28 7.33 -10.82
N MET A 381 -5.03 6.89 -10.95
CA MET A 381 -4.32 6.15 -9.90
C MET A 381 -4.29 6.97 -8.60
N GLY A 382 -4.57 6.32 -7.49
CA GLY A 382 -4.56 6.96 -6.17
C GLY A 382 -3.18 7.48 -5.77
N GLN A 383 -3.17 8.42 -4.82
CA GLN A 383 -1.95 9.12 -4.41
C GLN A 383 -0.95 8.22 -3.68
N HIS A 384 -1.41 7.24 -2.89
CA HIS A 384 -0.53 6.30 -2.22
C HIS A 384 0.09 5.33 -3.23
N ALA A 385 -0.72 4.78 -4.14
CA ALA A 385 -0.25 3.89 -5.19
C ALA A 385 0.78 4.56 -6.10
N TRP A 386 0.47 5.78 -6.55
CA TRP A 386 1.35 6.53 -7.45
C TRP A 386 2.67 6.89 -6.77
N LEU A 387 2.62 7.41 -5.55
CA LEU A 387 3.83 7.85 -4.85
C LEU A 387 4.71 6.66 -4.44
N LEU A 388 4.12 5.57 -3.95
CA LEU A 388 4.90 4.38 -3.62
C LEU A 388 5.57 3.78 -4.87
N LEU A 389 4.87 3.75 -6.00
CA LEU A 389 5.46 3.32 -7.26
C LEU A 389 6.66 4.21 -7.64
N ALA A 390 6.51 5.55 -7.53
CA ALA A 390 7.61 6.47 -7.77
C ALA A 390 8.81 6.17 -6.87
N THR A 391 8.58 5.95 -5.57
CA THR A 391 9.62 5.61 -4.58
C THR A 391 10.38 4.34 -4.90
N ILE A 392 9.68 3.24 -5.22
CA ILE A 392 10.37 1.98 -5.58
C ILE A 392 11.17 2.13 -6.88
N VAL A 393 10.66 2.91 -7.85
CA VAL A 393 11.37 3.19 -9.10
C VAL A 393 12.59 4.09 -8.86
N THR A 394 12.46 5.13 -8.03
CA THR A 394 13.58 6.04 -7.69
C THR A 394 14.68 5.29 -6.94
N GLU A 395 14.34 4.43 -5.98
CA GLU A 395 15.32 3.54 -5.34
C GLU A 395 16.04 2.65 -6.37
N LEU A 396 15.29 2.03 -7.29
CA LEU A 396 15.87 1.19 -8.33
C LEU A 396 16.82 1.97 -9.25
N LEU A 397 16.47 3.22 -9.60
CA LEU A 397 17.34 4.10 -10.40
C LEU A 397 18.64 4.44 -9.66
N ILE A 398 18.57 4.72 -8.36
CA ILE A 398 19.73 4.96 -7.50
C ILE A 398 20.64 3.72 -7.50
N ILE A 399 20.07 2.53 -7.30
CA ILE A 399 20.81 1.27 -7.31
C ILE A 399 21.49 1.06 -8.65
N VAL A 400 20.77 1.21 -9.76
CA VAL A 400 21.33 1.05 -11.12
C VAL A 400 22.45 2.07 -11.38
N LYS A 401 22.32 3.30 -10.89
CA LYS A 401 23.36 4.33 -11.01
C LYS A 401 24.62 3.95 -10.23
N TRP A 402 24.47 3.64 -8.95
CA TRP A 402 25.59 3.39 -8.04
C TRP A 402 26.23 2.01 -8.21
N SER A 403 25.53 1.04 -8.78
CA SER A 403 26.07 -0.32 -9.02
C SER A 403 27.04 -0.42 -10.19
N ARG A 404 27.21 0.65 -10.99
CA ARG A 404 28.09 0.65 -12.16
C ARG A 404 29.54 0.41 -11.75
N GLY A 405 30.11 -0.70 -12.19
CA GLY A 405 31.49 -1.08 -11.87
C GLY A 405 31.68 -1.72 -10.49
N MET A 406 30.61 -1.93 -9.72
CA MET A 406 30.66 -2.59 -8.41
C MET A 406 30.56 -4.12 -8.54
N PHE A 407 29.57 -4.61 -9.31
CA PHE A 407 29.33 -6.04 -9.50
C PHE A 407 29.89 -6.47 -10.86
N THR A 408 31.17 -6.82 -10.89
CA THR A 408 31.90 -7.17 -12.13
C THR A 408 31.74 -8.62 -12.55
N GLU A 409 31.30 -9.50 -11.64
CA GLU A 409 31.06 -10.91 -11.93
C GLU A 409 29.93 -11.09 -12.95
N PRO A 410 30.18 -11.83 -14.05
CA PRO A 410 29.16 -12.05 -15.06
C PRO A 410 28.09 -13.01 -14.55
N PHE A 411 26.83 -12.79 -14.95
CA PHE A 411 25.74 -13.72 -14.67
C PHE A 411 26.11 -15.15 -15.12
N PRO A 412 26.03 -16.15 -14.23
CA PRO A 412 26.26 -17.55 -14.56
C PRO A 412 25.37 -18.05 -15.71
N THR A 413 25.88 -18.98 -16.51
CA THR A 413 25.20 -19.47 -17.73
C THR A 413 23.86 -20.13 -17.46
N HIS A 414 23.76 -20.91 -16.38
CA HIS A 414 22.53 -21.56 -15.96
C HIS A 414 21.45 -20.54 -15.55
N ILE A 415 21.83 -19.46 -14.86
CA ILE A 415 20.93 -18.35 -14.50
C ILE A 415 20.48 -17.60 -15.77
N LYS A 416 21.39 -17.30 -16.70
CA LYS A 416 21.03 -16.70 -18.00
C LYS A 416 19.99 -17.54 -18.74
N PHE A 417 20.17 -18.86 -18.79
CA PHE A 417 19.21 -19.76 -19.41
C PHE A 417 17.86 -19.75 -18.68
N ALA A 418 17.87 -19.86 -17.34
CA ALA A 418 16.66 -19.85 -16.52
C ALA A 418 15.86 -18.54 -16.70
N LEU A 419 16.52 -17.39 -16.61
CA LEU A 419 15.90 -16.07 -16.82
C LEU A 419 15.40 -15.89 -18.26
N SER A 420 16.14 -16.39 -19.26
CA SER A 420 15.71 -16.35 -20.66
C SER A 420 14.46 -17.21 -20.88
N LEU A 421 14.42 -18.40 -20.31
CA LEU A 421 13.27 -19.29 -20.36
C LEU A 421 12.06 -18.68 -19.65
N GLY A 422 12.24 -18.16 -18.43
CA GLY A 422 11.19 -17.48 -17.67
C GLY A 422 10.62 -16.28 -18.44
N SER A 423 11.49 -15.45 -19.01
CA SER A 423 11.10 -14.31 -19.84
C SER A 423 10.34 -14.75 -21.09
N ALA A 424 10.80 -15.82 -21.76
CA ALA A 424 10.11 -16.38 -22.91
C ALA A 424 8.70 -16.88 -22.54
N LEU A 425 8.53 -17.53 -21.39
CA LEU A 425 7.22 -17.99 -20.91
C LEU A 425 6.29 -16.83 -20.57
N LEU A 426 6.80 -15.80 -19.89
CA LEU A 426 6.04 -14.59 -19.52
C LEU A 426 5.52 -13.82 -20.74
N VAL A 427 6.23 -13.89 -21.88
CA VAL A 427 5.80 -13.30 -23.16
C VAL A 427 4.94 -14.27 -23.97
N ALA A 428 5.26 -15.56 -23.99
CA ALA A 428 4.54 -16.57 -24.75
C ALA A 428 3.09 -16.71 -24.26
N TYR A 429 2.87 -16.77 -22.95
CA TYR A 429 1.54 -16.92 -22.37
C TYR A 429 0.52 -15.85 -22.87
N PRO A 430 0.75 -14.53 -22.68
CA PRO A 430 -0.19 -13.52 -23.14
C PRO A 430 -0.28 -13.46 -24.68
N THR A 431 0.80 -13.77 -25.39
CA THR A 431 0.81 -13.83 -26.87
C THR A 431 -0.13 -14.93 -27.38
N LEU A 432 -0.10 -16.11 -26.76
CA LEU A 432 -0.95 -17.24 -27.12
C LEU A 432 -2.40 -17.01 -26.67
N LYS A 433 -2.61 -16.53 -25.43
CA LYS A 433 -3.94 -16.37 -24.85
C LYS A 433 -4.72 -15.19 -25.46
N PHE A 434 -4.09 -14.03 -25.63
CA PHE A 434 -4.76 -12.80 -26.06
C PHE A 434 -4.40 -12.41 -27.51
N GLY A 435 -3.14 -12.62 -27.91
CA GLY A 435 -2.65 -12.26 -29.25
C GLY A 435 -3.27 -13.10 -30.37
N LEU A 436 -3.17 -14.43 -30.29
CA LEU A 436 -3.68 -15.33 -31.34
C LEU A 436 -5.18 -15.16 -31.61
N PRO A 437 -6.09 -15.10 -30.61
CA PRO A 437 -7.51 -14.85 -30.87
C PRO A 437 -7.76 -13.47 -31.49
N SER A 438 -6.98 -12.46 -31.13
CA SER A 438 -7.12 -11.10 -31.67
C SER A 438 -6.69 -11.04 -33.14
N VAL A 439 -5.59 -11.70 -33.52
CA VAL A 439 -5.17 -11.84 -34.92
C VAL A 439 -6.21 -12.62 -35.72
N ARG A 440 -6.73 -13.74 -35.20
CA ARG A 440 -7.80 -14.51 -35.86
C ARG A 440 -9.06 -13.68 -36.11
N ARG A 441 -9.47 -12.86 -35.13
CA ARG A 441 -10.61 -11.93 -35.27
C ARG A 441 -10.33 -10.85 -36.31
N TYR A 442 -9.13 -10.29 -36.33
CA TYR A 442 -8.72 -9.30 -37.33
C TYR A 442 -8.75 -9.86 -38.76
N LEU A 443 -8.17 -11.04 -38.98
CA LEU A 443 -8.17 -11.71 -40.29
C LEU A 443 -9.60 -12.01 -40.76
N ARG A 444 -10.46 -12.56 -39.90
CA ARG A 444 -11.89 -12.79 -40.22
C ARG A 444 -12.64 -11.52 -40.59
N ARG A 445 -12.38 -10.40 -39.90
CA ARG A 445 -12.98 -9.09 -40.21
C ARG A 445 -12.50 -8.57 -41.57
N ARG A 446 -11.20 -8.71 -41.87
CA ARG A 446 -10.61 -8.33 -43.16
C ARG A 446 -11.20 -9.16 -44.31
N ASP A 447 -11.37 -10.47 -44.11
CA ASP A 447 -11.97 -11.35 -45.12
C ASP A 447 -13.45 -11.04 -45.33
N LYS A 448 -14.19 -10.73 -44.27
CA LYS A 448 -15.58 -10.28 -44.36
C LYS A 448 -15.68 -8.95 -45.13
N ALA A 449 -14.84 -7.97 -44.81
CA ALA A 449 -14.80 -6.67 -45.49
C ALA A 449 -14.47 -6.79 -46.99
N LYS A 450 -13.54 -7.68 -47.35
CA LYS A 450 -13.22 -8.02 -48.75
C LYS A 450 -14.39 -8.68 -49.50
N ARG A 451 -15.25 -9.42 -48.80
CA ARG A 451 -16.44 -10.04 -49.40
C ARG A 451 -17.55 -9.02 -49.63
N THR A 452 -17.78 -8.08 -48.72
CA THR A 452 -18.78 -7.01 -48.90
C THR A 452 -18.40 -6.04 -50.02
N THR A 453 -17.11 -5.69 -50.17
CA THR A 453 -16.64 -4.81 -51.27
C THR A 453 -16.64 -5.46 -52.65
N LYS A 454 -16.94 -6.75 -52.76
CA LYS A 454 -17.10 -7.45 -54.05
C LYS A 454 -18.58 -7.59 -54.49
N VAL A 455 -19.52 -7.17 -53.63
CA VAL A 455 -20.96 -7.34 -53.85
C VAL A 455 -21.65 -5.99 -54.17
N GLU A 456 -20.97 -4.87 -53.92
CA GLU A 456 -21.23 -3.57 -54.57
C GLU A 456 -20.40 -3.47 -55.85
#